data_AF-A0A9E5ZMC9-F1
#
_entry.id   AF-A0A9E5ZMC9-F1
#
_cell.length_a   1.000
_cell.length_b   1.000
_cell.length_c   1.000
_cell.angle_alpha   90.00
_cell.angle_beta   90.00
_cell.angle_gamma   90.00
#
_symmetry.space_group_name_H-M   'P 1'
#
loop_
_entity.id
_entity.type
_entity.pdbx_description
1 polymer ?
#
loop_
_entity_poly.entity_id
_entity_poly.type
_entity_poly.pdbx_seq_one_letter_code
_entity_poly.pdbx_strand_id
1 'polypeptide(L)'
;MANQIQEWINDDDKLYNLIIEIQSSDKKPNAQAEIAFNKLCELYDIPRMPEDVLTIEHNSEDVPDSRSLFEEHALLKFLAPENEDPRGIVLSAAHNILHNNLVNYYEVAKKEYNNELPDICQIGVSGEGYTSKVIFFQKETQNWEDLGCLTIASINKQTTS
;
A
#
# COMPACT_ATOMS: atom_id res chain seq x y z
N MET A 1 13.17 21.14 1.18
CA MET A 1 13.20 19.67 1.17
C MET A 1 12.95 19.25 -0.25
N ALA A 2 13.87 18.50 -0.83
CA ALA A 2 13.65 17.89 -2.13
C ALA A 2 12.59 16.79 -2.01
N ASN A 3 11.80 16.60 -3.05
CA ASN A 3 10.81 15.54 -3.11
C ASN A 3 11.56 14.22 -3.33
N GLN A 4 11.65 13.36 -2.32
CA GLN A 4 12.40 12.10 -2.35
C GLN A 4 11.99 11.20 -3.53
N ILE A 5 10.71 11.20 -3.89
CA ILE A 5 10.22 10.46 -5.06
C ILE A 5 10.78 11.06 -6.35
N GLN A 6 10.85 12.40 -6.45
CA GLN A 6 11.44 13.05 -7.61
C GLN A 6 12.94 12.79 -7.71
N GLU A 7 13.66 12.73 -6.59
CA GLU A 7 15.07 12.33 -6.55
C GLU A 7 15.22 10.89 -7.04
N TRP A 8 14.40 9.96 -6.53
CA TRP A 8 14.40 8.57 -7.00
C TRP A 8 14.15 8.44 -8.50
N ILE A 9 13.17 9.19 -9.04
CA ILE A 9 12.89 9.23 -10.48
C ILE A 9 14.11 9.74 -11.27
N ASN A 10 14.80 10.76 -10.78
CA ASN A 10 15.92 11.37 -11.49
C ASN A 10 17.20 10.52 -11.44
N ASP A 11 17.37 9.75 -10.36
CA ASP A 11 18.57 8.94 -10.12
C ASP A 11 18.46 7.53 -10.74
N ASP A 12 17.25 7.05 -11.03
CA ASP A 12 17.00 5.74 -11.66
C ASP A 12 16.52 5.89 -13.11
N ASP A 13 17.45 5.75 -14.06
CA ASP A 13 17.16 5.80 -15.49
C ASP A 13 16.08 4.78 -15.93
N LYS A 14 16.02 3.61 -15.31
CA LYS A 14 15.01 2.60 -15.67
C LYS A 14 13.63 3.05 -15.23
N LEU A 15 13.52 3.60 -14.02
CA LEU A 15 12.29 4.19 -13.51
C LEU A 15 11.83 5.36 -14.38
N TYR A 16 12.75 6.27 -14.67
CA TYR A 16 12.48 7.45 -15.48
C TYR A 16 11.89 7.04 -16.84
N ASN A 17 12.55 6.12 -17.53
CA ASN A 17 12.10 5.63 -18.84
C ASN A 17 10.75 4.91 -18.74
N LEU A 18 10.54 4.10 -17.70
CA LEU A 18 9.27 3.43 -17.45
C LEU A 18 8.12 4.43 -17.25
N ILE A 19 8.33 5.48 -16.47
CA ILE A 19 7.33 6.53 -16.23
C ILE A 19 7.00 7.25 -17.53
N ILE A 20 8.02 7.63 -18.31
CA ILE A 20 7.82 8.28 -19.62
C ILE A 20 7.02 7.37 -20.57
N GLU A 21 7.35 6.09 -20.65
CA GLU A 21 6.63 5.11 -21.48
C GLU A 21 5.15 5.05 -21.10
N ILE A 22 4.84 4.93 -19.81
CA ILE A 22 3.47 4.82 -19.30
C ILE A 22 2.70 6.12 -19.55
N GLN A 23 3.29 7.27 -19.22
CA GLN A 23 2.66 8.58 -19.38
C GLN A 23 2.43 8.96 -20.83
N SER A 24 3.29 8.49 -21.74
CA SER A 24 3.16 8.71 -23.19
C SER A 24 2.07 7.84 -23.84
N SER A 25 1.45 6.91 -23.10
CA SER A 25 0.34 6.12 -23.61
C SER A 25 -0.98 6.89 -23.61
N ASP A 26 -1.86 6.64 -24.58
CA ASP A 26 -3.20 7.24 -24.68
C ASP A 26 -4.20 6.73 -23.61
N LYS A 27 -3.71 6.04 -22.57
CA LYS A 27 -4.53 5.46 -21.51
C LYS A 27 -4.91 6.50 -20.46
N LYS A 28 -6.06 6.29 -19.82
CA LYS A 28 -6.51 7.12 -18.69
C LYS A 28 -5.60 6.94 -17.46
N PRO A 29 -5.53 7.93 -16.55
CA PRO A 29 -4.64 7.88 -15.38
C PRO A 29 -4.75 6.60 -14.53
N ASN A 30 -5.96 6.08 -14.28
CA ASN A 30 -6.14 4.81 -13.55
C ASN A 30 -5.53 3.61 -14.27
N ALA A 31 -5.70 3.52 -15.60
CA ALA A 31 -5.12 2.44 -16.38
C ALA A 31 -3.60 2.58 -16.49
N GLN A 32 -3.07 3.81 -16.52
CA GLN A 32 -1.64 4.05 -16.41
C GLN A 32 -1.09 3.62 -15.04
N ALA A 33 -1.81 3.92 -13.95
CA ALA A 33 -1.44 3.52 -12.60
C ALA A 33 -1.44 2.00 -12.42
N GLU A 34 -2.43 1.30 -12.98
CA GLU A 34 -2.47 -0.17 -13.00
C GLU A 34 -1.29 -0.79 -13.76
N ILE A 35 -0.90 -0.20 -14.89
CA ILE A 35 0.30 -0.62 -15.63
C ILE A 35 1.56 -0.37 -14.80
N ALA A 36 1.66 0.81 -14.17
CA ALA A 36 2.77 1.14 -13.29
C ALA A 36 2.87 0.16 -12.13
N PHE A 37 1.75 -0.20 -11.51
CA PHE A 37 1.68 -1.15 -10.41
C PHE A 37 2.35 -2.47 -10.80
N ASN A 38 1.97 -3.04 -11.94
CA ASN A 38 2.52 -4.31 -12.40
C ASN A 38 4.00 -4.20 -12.78
N LYS A 39 4.35 -3.18 -13.57
CA LYS A 39 5.72 -3.02 -14.07
C LYS A 39 6.72 -2.66 -12.97
N LEU A 40 6.30 -1.97 -11.91
CA LEU A 40 7.15 -1.68 -10.76
C LEU A 40 7.46 -2.94 -9.94
N CYS A 41 6.49 -3.85 -9.78
CA CYS A 41 6.74 -5.16 -9.18
C CYS A 41 7.83 -5.91 -9.95
N GLU A 42 7.73 -5.95 -11.28
CA GLU A 42 8.72 -6.62 -12.13
C GLU A 42 10.09 -5.93 -12.11
N LEU A 43 10.12 -4.59 -12.15
CA LEU A 43 11.36 -3.82 -12.24
C LEU A 43 12.21 -3.93 -10.96
N TYR A 44 11.55 -4.01 -9.81
CA TYR A 44 12.20 -3.95 -8.50
C TYR A 44 12.04 -5.22 -7.65
N ASP A 45 11.45 -6.28 -8.22
CA ASP A 45 11.17 -7.53 -7.51
C ASP A 45 10.33 -7.32 -6.23
N ILE A 46 9.37 -6.40 -6.30
CA ILE A 46 8.45 -6.12 -5.19
C ILE A 46 7.33 -7.18 -5.21
N PRO A 47 7.03 -7.85 -4.08
CA PRO A 47 5.91 -8.76 -3.98
C PRO A 47 4.61 -8.08 -4.41
N ARG A 48 3.94 -8.63 -5.43
CA ARG A 48 2.73 -8.04 -5.98
C ARG A 48 1.57 -8.21 -5.00
N MET A 49 1.35 -9.44 -4.56
CA MET A 49 0.28 -9.85 -3.66
C MET A 49 0.85 -10.33 -2.31
N PRO A 50 0.04 -10.40 -1.24
CA PRO A 50 0.51 -10.85 0.08
C PRO A 50 1.13 -12.26 0.06
N GLU A 51 0.60 -13.17 -0.75
CA GLU A 51 1.14 -14.53 -0.92
C GLU A 51 2.52 -14.58 -1.60
N ASP A 52 2.89 -13.53 -2.34
CA ASP A 52 4.21 -13.40 -2.98
C ASP A 52 5.28 -12.93 -1.98
N VAL A 53 4.86 -12.41 -0.82
CA VAL A 53 5.79 -12.05 0.25
C VAL A 53 6.39 -13.35 0.75
N LEU A 54 7.68 -13.57 0.47
CA LEU A 54 8.40 -14.74 0.98
C LEU A 54 8.16 -14.83 2.48
N THR A 55 7.41 -15.85 2.89
CA THR A 55 7.26 -16.26 4.28
C THR A 55 8.61 -16.85 4.69
N ILE A 56 9.58 -15.98 4.91
CA ILE A 56 10.77 -16.31 5.66
C ILE A 56 10.25 -16.61 7.06
N GLU A 57 9.95 -17.89 7.35
CA GLU A 57 9.64 -18.43 8.68
C GLU A 57 10.83 -18.14 9.60
N HIS A 58 10.97 -16.92 10.10
CA HIS A 58 12.09 -16.54 10.94
C HIS A 58 11.58 -15.95 12.26
N ASN A 59 11.66 -16.81 13.28
CA ASN A 59 11.80 -16.46 14.68
C ASN A 59 13.05 -15.58 14.91
N SER A 60 13.00 -14.33 14.50
CA SER A 60 13.98 -13.32 14.89
C SER A 60 13.29 -11.97 14.99
N GLU A 61 13.48 -11.29 16.12
CA GLU A 61 12.88 -10.01 16.51
C GLU A 61 13.23 -8.80 15.60
N ASP A 62 13.74 -9.03 14.37
CA ASP A 62 14.24 -8.01 13.44
C ASP A 62 13.99 -8.36 11.95
N VAL A 63 12.91 -9.09 11.61
CA VAL A 63 12.49 -9.18 10.19
C VAL A 63 11.80 -7.88 9.81
N PRO A 64 12.23 -7.15 8.77
CA PRO A 64 11.49 -5.98 8.31
C PRO A 64 10.09 -6.42 7.90
N ASP A 65 9.06 -5.66 8.27
CA ASP A 65 7.65 -5.90 7.93
C ASP A 65 7.49 -5.96 6.40
N SER A 66 7.85 -7.07 5.76
CA SER A 66 7.82 -7.18 4.31
C SER A 66 6.37 -7.12 3.87
N ARG A 67 6.05 -6.12 3.05
CA ARG A 67 4.69 -5.82 2.60
C ARG A 67 4.61 -5.90 1.08
N SER A 68 3.49 -6.44 0.60
CA SER A 68 3.20 -6.45 -0.83
C SER A 68 2.81 -5.06 -1.34
N LEU A 69 3.03 -4.80 -2.63
CA LEU A 69 2.58 -3.55 -3.25
C LEU A 69 1.05 -3.43 -3.15
N PHE A 70 0.32 -4.54 -3.23
CA PHE A 70 -1.14 -4.61 -3.04
C PHE A 70 -1.59 -3.95 -1.74
N GLU A 71 -0.95 -4.33 -0.64
CA GLU A 71 -1.31 -3.88 0.70
C GLU A 71 -0.87 -2.43 0.93
N GLU A 72 0.39 -2.09 0.66
CA GLU A 72 0.89 -0.74 0.87
C GLU A 72 0.13 0.29 0.01
N HIS A 73 -0.16 -0.07 -1.24
CA HIS A 73 -0.98 0.76 -2.12
C HIS A 73 -2.39 0.98 -1.56
N ALA A 74 -3.05 -0.05 -1.03
CA ALA A 74 -4.39 0.09 -0.46
C ALA A 74 -4.41 1.07 0.71
N LEU A 75 -3.44 0.93 1.62
CA LEU A 75 -3.33 1.76 2.82
C LEU A 75 -3.02 3.21 2.45
N LEU A 76 -2.08 3.43 1.52
CA LEU A 76 -1.72 4.77 1.08
C LEU A 76 -2.87 5.44 0.31
N LYS A 77 -3.54 4.71 -0.58
CA LYS A 77 -4.73 5.16 -1.30
C LYS A 77 -5.84 5.55 -0.34
N PHE A 78 -6.04 4.78 0.72
CA PHE A 78 -7.02 5.11 1.76
C PHE A 78 -6.65 6.41 2.49
N LEU A 79 -5.36 6.68 2.74
CA LEU A 79 -4.90 7.91 3.38
C LEU A 79 -4.89 9.13 2.47
N ALA A 80 -4.71 8.95 1.16
CA ALA A 80 -4.66 10.02 0.19
C ALA A 80 -5.97 10.84 0.10
N PRO A 81 -5.90 12.11 -0.35
CA PRO A 81 -7.08 12.86 -0.80
C PRO A 81 -7.77 12.17 -1.99
N GLU A 82 -9.09 12.37 -2.14
CA GLU A 82 -9.87 11.73 -3.23
C GLU A 82 -9.43 12.16 -4.64
N ASN A 83 -8.83 13.35 -4.76
CA ASN A 83 -8.38 13.93 -6.03
C ASN A 83 -6.88 13.71 -6.31
N GLU A 84 -6.21 12.89 -5.49
CA GLU A 84 -4.79 12.57 -5.67
C GLU A 84 -4.56 11.79 -6.97
N ASP A 85 -3.40 11.99 -7.62
CA ASP A 85 -3.08 11.28 -8.85
C ASP A 85 -2.81 9.80 -8.54
N PRO A 86 -3.59 8.84 -9.10
CA PRO A 86 -3.42 7.42 -8.82
C PRO A 86 -2.02 6.90 -9.18
N ARG A 87 -1.36 7.50 -10.17
CA ARG A 87 0.00 7.12 -10.58
C ARG A 87 1.00 7.49 -9.50
N GLY A 88 0.80 8.64 -8.85
CA GLY A 88 1.62 9.10 -7.74
C GLY A 88 1.48 8.20 -6.52
N ILE A 89 0.28 7.72 -6.22
CA ILE A 89 0.03 6.79 -5.11
C ILE A 89 0.78 5.47 -5.33
N VAL A 90 0.67 4.88 -6.52
CA VAL A 90 1.37 3.63 -6.87
C VAL A 90 2.89 3.79 -6.73
N LEU A 91 3.44 4.89 -7.25
CA LEU A 91 4.87 5.15 -7.17
C LEU A 91 5.33 5.35 -5.71
N SER A 92 4.55 6.06 -4.93
CA SER A 92 4.82 6.28 -3.50
C SER A 92 4.79 4.97 -2.71
N ALA A 93 3.84 4.08 -3.00
CA ALA A 93 3.77 2.77 -2.36
C ALA A 93 4.99 1.90 -2.67
N ALA A 94 5.43 1.86 -3.94
CA ALA A 94 6.65 1.15 -4.33
C ALA A 94 7.89 1.75 -3.65
N HIS A 95 8.00 3.08 -3.62
CA HIS A 95 9.09 3.78 -2.94
C HIS A 95 9.13 3.45 -1.44
N ASN A 96 7.98 3.46 -0.76
CA ASN A 96 7.87 3.13 0.65
C ASN A 96 8.39 1.72 0.96
N ILE A 97 8.01 0.72 0.15
CA ILE A 97 8.47 -0.65 0.32
C ILE A 97 9.99 -0.75 0.17
N LEU A 98 10.55 -0.14 -0.88
CA LEU A 98 11.99 -0.19 -1.15
C LEU A 98 12.84 0.51 -0.08
N HIS A 99 12.27 1.46 0.64
CA HIS A 99 12.96 2.23 1.68
C HIS A 99 12.50 1.88 3.11
N ASN A 100 11.70 0.83 3.28
CA ASN A 100 11.13 0.41 4.57
C ASN A 100 10.39 1.54 5.32
N ASN A 101 9.73 2.44 4.57
CA ASN A 101 8.96 3.57 5.09
C ASN A 101 7.45 3.31 4.95
N LEU A 102 7.02 2.16 5.47
CA LEU A 102 5.67 1.62 5.27
C LEU A 102 4.59 2.44 5.96
N VAL A 103 3.38 2.45 5.40
CA VAL A 103 2.21 3.08 6.01
C VAL A 103 1.90 2.44 7.37
N ASN A 104 1.70 3.30 8.37
CA ASN A 104 1.29 2.89 9.71
C ASN A 104 -0.23 2.65 9.77
N TYR A 105 -0.64 1.44 10.14
CA TYR A 105 -2.04 1.06 10.35
C TYR A 105 -2.78 1.95 11.37
N TYR A 106 -2.08 2.52 12.35
CA TYR A 106 -2.69 3.47 13.29
C TYR A 106 -3.15 4.74 12.57
N GLU A 107 -2.42 5.25 11.59
CA GLU A 107 -2.82 6.45 10.85
C GLU A 107 -4.04 6.16 9.97
N VAL A 108 -4.09 4.98 9.36
CA VAL A 108 -5.26 4.47 8.62
C VAL A 108 -6.50 4.44 9.51
N ALA A 109 -6.37 3.89 10.71
CA ALA A 109 -7.48 3.82 11.66
C ALA A 109 -7.88 5.19 12.22
N LYS A 110 -6.93 6.07 12.52
CA LYS A 110 -7.23 7.44 12.96
C LYS A 110 -8.04 8.20 11.92
N LYS A 111 -7.71 8.05 10.63
CA LYS A 111 -8.48 8.66 9.54
C LYS A 111 -9.92 8.15 9.50
N GLU A 112 -10.13 6.84 9.66
CA GLU A 112 -11.47 6.25 9.59
C GLU A 112 -12.35 6.57 10.82
N TYR A 113 -11.75 6.63 12.00
CA TYR A 113 -12.46 6.82 13.27
C TYR A 113 -12.32 8.24 13.83
N ASN A 114 -11.79 9.20 13.06
CA ASN A 114 -11.56 10.59 13.51
C ASN A 114 -10.80 10.65 14.87
N ASN A 115 -9.76 9.83 15.03
CA ASN A 115 -8.97 9.60 16.26
C ASN A 115 -9.67 8.86 17.41
N GLU A 116 -10.94 8.47 17.28
CA GLU A 116 -11.67 7.71 18.30
C GLU A 116 -11.62 6.20 18.03
N LEU A 117 -10.42 5.63 18.22
CA LEU A 117 -10.17 4.21 17.97
C LEU A 117 -10.97 3.30 18.92
N PRO A 118 -11.55 2.19 18.41
CA PRO A 118 -12.09 1.12 19.26
C PRO A 118 -10.94 0.39 19.99
N ASP A 119 -11.27 -0.35 21.06
CA ASP A 119 -10.28 -1.04 21.89
C ASP A 119 -9.41 -2.02 21.07
N ILE A 120 -10.06 -2.72 20.15
CA ILE A 120 -9.42 -3.54 19.12
C ILE A 120 -9.97 -3.06 17.78
N CYS A 121 -9.12 -2.48 16.94
CA CYS A 121 -9.43 -2.13 15.56
C CYS A 121 -8.77 -3.15 14.64
N GLN A 122 -9.57 -3.72 13.72
CA GLN A 122 -9.09 -4.74 12.80
C GLN A 122 -9.29 -4.22 11.39
N ILE A 123 -8.21 -4.24 10.63
CA ILE A 123 -8.13 -3.64 9.30
C ILE A 123 -7.79 -4.75 8.31
N GLY A 124 -8.67 -4.97 7.35
CA GLY A 124 -8.47 -5.88 6.24
C GLY A 124 -8.08 -5.15 4.97
N VAL A 125 -7.36 -5.82 4.08
CA VAL A 125 -7.20 -5.37 2.69
C VAL A 125 -7.78 -6.44 1.77
N SER A 126 -8.69 -6.04 0.88
CA SER A 126 -9.33 -6.93 -0.10
C SER A 126 -9.25 -6.39 -1.52
N GLY A 127 -9.61 -7.24 -2.48
CA GLY A 127 -9.56 -6.95 -3.91
C GLY A 127 -8.39 -7.63 -4.61
N GLU A 128 -8.02 -7.13 -5.80
CA GLU A 128 -6.97 -7.72 -6.62
C GLU A 128 -6.04 -6.64 -7.18
N GLY A 129 -4.72 -6.79 -6.96
CA GLY A 129 -3.69 -5.87 -7.45
C GLY A 129 -4.01 -4.40 -7.15
N TYR A 130 -4.00 -3.56 -8.18
CA TYR A 130 -4.28 -2.11 -8.10
C TYR A 130 -5.69 -1.77 -7.56
N THR A 131 -6.66 -2.68 -7.71
CA THR A 131 -8.05 -2.41 -7.28
C THR A 131 -8.27 -2.60 -5.78
N SER A 132 -7.20 -2.86 -5.03
CA SER A 132 -7.23 -3.08 -3.59
C SER A 132 -7.90 -1.94 -2.80
N LYS A 133 -8.52 -2.32 -1.69
CA LYS A 133 -9.22 -1.44 -0.75
C LYS A 133 -9.07 -1.88 0.70
N VAL A 134 -9.13 -0.90 1.59
CA VAL A 134 -9.13 -1.10 3.05
C VAL A 134 -10.55 -1.37 3.54
N ILE A 135 -10.69 -2.31 4.48
CA ILE A 135 -11.94 -2.70 5.13
C ILE A 135 -11.76 -2.63 6.64
N PHE A 136 -12.77 -2.14 7.37
CA PHE A 136 -12.78 -2.06 8.83
C PHE A 136 -13.84 -3.00 9.40
N PHE A 137 -13.42 -4.09 10.02
CA PHE A 137 -14.34 -5.17 10.41
C PHE A 137 -15.40 -4.73 11.44
N GLN A 138 -15.11 -3.75 12.28
CA GLN A 138 -16.07 -3.24 13.27
C GLN A 138 -17.27 -2.53 12.62
N LYS A 139 -17.18 -2.16 11.34
CA LYS A 139 -18.28 -1.55 10.57
C LYS A 139 -18.98 -2.55 9.64
N GLU A 140 -18.43 -3.75 9.49
CA GLU A 140 -18.97 -4.78 8.60
C GLU A 140 -19.82 -5.77 9.38
N THR A 141 -20.87 -6.29 8.73
CA THR A 141 -21.73 -7.34 9.29
C THR A 141 -21.26 -8.75 8.96
N GLN A 142 -20.24 -8.87 8.09
CA GLN A 142 -19.73 -10.13 7.55
C GLN A 142 -18.32 -10.42 8.07
N ASN A 143 -17.93 -11.70 8.05
CA ASN A 143 -16.60 -12.12 8.43
C ASN A 143 -15.56 -11.81 7.33
N TRP A 144 -14.28 -11.83 7.69
CA TRP A 144 -13.19 -11.44 6.79
C TRP A 144 -13.05 -12.28 5.51
N GLU A 145 -13.37 -13.58 5.60
CA GLU A 145 -13.37 -14.50 4.46
C GLU A 145 -14.44 -14.10 3.43
N ASP A 146 -15.64 -13.74 3.91
CA ASP A 146 -16.75 -13.30 3.06
C ASP A 146 -16.47 -11.95 2.39
N LEU A 147 -15.62 -11.13 3.01
CA LEU A 147 -15.19 -9.83 2.51
C LEU A 147 -14.00 -9.92 1.53
N GLY A 148 -13.47 -11.14 1.32
CA GLY A 148 -12.35 -11.41 0.43
C GLY A 148 -11.04 -10.75 0.88
N CYS A 149 -10.84 -10.60 2.19
CA CYS A 149 -9.63 -10.00 2.74
C CYS A 149 -8.43 -10.95 2.59
N LEU A 150 -7.33 -10.45 2.03
CA LEU A 150 -6.08 -11.18 1.83
C LEU A 150 -5.03 -10.85 2.90
N THR A 151 -5.07 -9.64 3.46
CA THR A 151 -4.28 -9.25 4.63
C THR A 151 -5.21 -8.79 5.76
N ILE A 152 -4.84 -9.09 7.01
CA ILE A 152 -5.51 -8.59 8.22
C ILE A 152 -4.46 -8.07 9.21
N ALA A 153 -4.66 -6.86 9.71
CA ALA A 153 -3.90 -6.30 10.82
C ALA A 153 -4.83 -5.96 11.98
N SER A 154 -4.38 -6.20 13.21
CA SER A 154 -5.08 -5.80 14.44
C SER A 154 -4.25 -4.77 15.17
N ILE A 155 -4.85 -3.62 15.46
CA ILE A 155 -4.25 -2.58 16.29
C ILE A 155 -5.07 -2.45 17.57
N ASN A 156 -4.38 -2.31 18.69
CA ASN A 156 -5.00 -2.07 19.97
C ASN A 156 -4.99 -0.57 20.26
N LYS A 157 -6.01 -0.07 20.94
CA LYS A 157 -5.98 1.31 21.42
C LYS A 157 -4.77 1.48 22.34
N GLN A 158 -3.82 2.33 21.95
CA GLN A 158 -2.70 2.66 22.83
C GLN A 158 -3.28 3.33 24.08
N THR A 159 -3.16 2.67 25.21
CA THR A 159 -3.42 3.27 26.52
C THR A 159 -2.27 4.24 26.76
N THR A 160 -2.47 5.53 26.51
CA THR A 160 -1.59 6.55 27.08
C THR A 160 -1.63 6.40 28.59
N SER A 161 -0.58 5.78 29.13
CA SER A 161 -0.28 5.77 30.57
C SER A 161 0.40 7.07 30.95
#